data_AF-A0A2D2H961-F1
#
_entry.id   AF-A0A2D2H961-F1
#
_cell.length_a   1.000
_cell.length_b   1.000
_cell.length_c   1.000
_cell.angle_alpha   90.00
_cell.angle_beta   90.00
_cell.angle_gamma   90.00
#
_symmetry.space_group_name_H-M   'P 1'
#
loop_
_entity.id
_entity.type
_entity.pdbx_description
1 polymer ?
#
loop_
_entity_poly.entity_id
_entity_poly.type
_entity_poly.pdbx_seq_one_letter_code
_entity_poly.pdbx_strand_id
1 'polypeptide(L)'
;MRLTLHSDYALRTLIFLGLRPQRLVSIAEIAKAYRISENHLTKVVHRLGQAGFVETLRGRGGGLRLARQPEEIRIGDVVRVTEEDLALVTCFAPGGTPLPGVGCAISGACRLQGALAEALGAFMAVLDGRTLRDLLGPTAPALRQRLGMEGDPEDSPEARAEVPA
;
A
#
# COMPACT_ATOMS: atom_id res chain seq x y z
N MET A 1 0.56 -13.65 9.29
CA MET A 1 -0.22 -13.07 8.18
C MET A 1 0.71 -12.81 7.00
N ARG A 2 0.24 -13.03 5.77
CA ARG A 2 0.95 -12.69 4.54
C ARG A 2 0.01 -11.86 3.68
N LEU A 3 0.41 -10.64 3.34
CA LEU A 3 -0.37 -9.79 2.43
C LEU A 3 -0.39 -10.41 1.03
N THR A 4 -1.47 -10.15 0.29
CA THR A 4 -1.54 -10.51 -1.13
C THR A 4 -0.49 -9.72 -1.92
N LEU A 5 -0.11 -10.25 -3.09
CA LEU A 5 0.74 -9.49 -4.01
C LEU A 5 0.09 -8.17 -4.42
N HIS A 6 -1.24 -8.09 -4.45
CA HIS A 6 -1.96 -6.87 -4.78
C HIS A 6 -1.68 -5.77 -3.75
N SER A 7 -1.81 -6.06 -2.46
CA SER A 7 -1.51 -5.11 -1.39
C SER A 7 -0.03 -4.75 -1.28
N ASP A 8 0.88 -5.72 -1.43
CA ASP A 8 2.32 -5.44 -1.46
C ASP A 8 2.67 -4.47 -2.60
N TYR A 9 2.14 -4.71 -3.80
CA TYR A 9 2.38 -3.85 -4.94
C TYR A 9 1.73 -2.48 -4.78
N ALA A 10 0.57 -2.40 -4.12
CA ALA A 10 -0.08 -1.13 -3.80
C ALA A 10 0.79 -0.27 -2.87
N LEU A 11 1.29 -0.85 -1.78
CA LEU A 11 2.17 -0.15 -0.84
C LEU A 11 3.47 0.30 -1.51
N ARG A 12 4.10 -0.56 -2.30
CA ARG A 12 5.31 -0.22 -3.07
C ARG A 12 5.07 0.90 -4.08
N THR A 13 3.91 0.89 -4.75
CA THR A 13 3.52 1.96 -5.66
C THR A 13 3.42 3.29 -4.95
N LEU A 14 2.77 3.33 -3.78
CA LEU A 14 2.65 4.56 -2.99
C LEU A 14 4.01 5.06 -2.50
N ILE A 15 4.89 4.17 -2.04
CA ILE A 15 6.27 4.53 -1.67
C ILE A 15 7.00 5.15 -2.85
N PHE A 16 6.92 4.54 -4.02
CA PHE A 16 7.60 5.03 -5.22
C PHE A 16 7.12 6.41 -5.66
N LEU A 17 5.80 6.63 -5.63
CA LEU A 17 5.21 7.94 -5.94
C LEU A 17 5.57 8.98 -4.87
N GLY A 18 5.58 8.59 -3.60
CA GLY A 18 5.95 9.46 -2.49
C GLY A 18 7.42 9.89 -2.49
N LEU A 19 8.31 9.13 -3.14
CA LEU A 19 9.70 9.52 -3.37
C LEU A 19 9.90 10.49 -4.54
N ARG A 20 8.84 10.78 -5.31
CA ARG A 20 8.85 11.64 -6.51
C ARG A 20 7.67 12.62 -6.56
N PRO A 21 7.48 13.48 -5.54
CA PRO A 21 6.28 14.32 -5.45
C PRO A 21 6.17 15.38 -6.56
N GLN A 22 7.27 15.79 -7.19
CA GLN A 22 7.29 16.88 -8.19
C GLN A 22 7.07 16.44 -9.64
N ARG A 23 6.94 15.14 -9.93
CA ARG A 23 6.74 14.69 -11.31
C ARG A 23 5.75 13.53 -11.42
N LEU A 24 5.18 13.42 -12.62
CA LEU A 24 4.37 12.26 -12.98
C LEU A 24 5.27 11.05 -13.26
N VAL A 25 4.80 9.90 -12.83
CA VAL A 25 5.49 8.61 -12.97
C VAL A 25 4.65 7.66 -13.80
N SER A 26 5.26 6.98 -14.76
CA SER A 26 4.58 5.96 -15.55
C SER A 26 4.48 4.61 -14.82
N ILE A 27 3.50 3.79 -15.20
CA ILE A 27 3.39 2.39 -14.76
C ILE A 27 4.68 1.61 -15.11
N ALA A 28 5.25 1.84 -16.30
CA ALA A 28 6.48 1.21 -16.76
C ALA A 28 7.68 1.49 -15.84
N GLU A 29 7.81 2.72 -15.32
CA GLU A 29 8.89 3.07 -14.38
C GLU A 29 8.80 2.28 -13.07
N ILE A 30 7.61 2.21 -12.46
CA ILE A 30 7.40 1.48 -11.20
C ILE A 30 7.57 -0.02 -11.44
N ALA A 31 7.01 -0.53 -12.54
CA ALA A 31 7.11 -1.93 -12.95
C ALA A 31 8.58 -2.35 -13.10
N LYS A 32 9.39 -1.53 -13.78
CA LYS A 32 10.83 -1.77 -13.93
C LYS A 32 11.55 -1.75 -12.59
N ALA A 33 11.30 -0.75 -11.74
CA ALA A 33 12.00 -0.60 -10.47
C ALA A 33 11.77 -1.77 -9.50
N TYR A 34 10.53 -2.28 -9.43
CA TYR A 34 10.19 -3.39 -8.54
C TYR A 34 10.16 -4.76 -9.23
N ARG A 35 10.45 -4.82 -10.54
CA ARG A 35 10.35 -6.05 -11.36
C ARG A 35 8.95 -6.68 -11.29
N ILE A 36 7.91 -5.84 -11.40
CA ILE A 36 6.49 -6.21 -11.41
C ILE A 36 6.00 -6.11 -12.86
N SER A 37 5.08 -6.99 -13.29
CA SER A 37 4.46 -6.85 -14.61
C SER A 37 3.54 -5.62 -14.68
N GLU A 38 3.59 -4.88 -15.79
CA GLU A 38 2.73 -3.71 -16.00
C GLU A 38 1.23 -4.05 -15.93
N ASN A 39 0.85 -5.26 -16.36
CA ASN A 39 -0.53 -5.73 -16.28
C ASN A 39 -1.02 -5.85 -14.83
N HIS A 40 -0.20 -6.38 -13.92
CA HIS A 40 -0.56 -6.43 -12.50
C HIS A 40 -0.61 -5.04 -11.90
N LEU A 41 0.38 -4.22 -12.23
CA LEU A 41 0.46 -2.87 -11.71
C LEU A 41 -0.70 -1.99 -12.17
N THR A 42 -1.19 -2.18 -13.38
CA THR A 42 -2.39 -1.48 -13.89
C THR A 42 -3.62 -1.75 -13.03
N LYS A 43 -3.83 -3.02 -12.60
CA LYS A 43 -4.93 -3.37 -11.70
C LYS A 43 -4.78 -2.73 -10.33
N VAL A 44 -3.56 -2.73 -9.79
CA VAL A 44 -3.20 -2.11 -8.50
C VAL A 44 -3.46 -0.60 -8.54
N VAL A 45 -2.94 0.09 -9.56
CA VAL A 45 -3.11 1.54 -9.75
C VAL A 45 -4.58 1.89 -9.93
N HIS A 46 -5.34 1.08 -10.66
CA HIS A 46 -6.78 1.27 -10.79
C HIS A 46 -7.49 1.23 -9.44
N ARG A 47 -7.18 0.23 -8.60
CA ARG A 47 -7.75 0.10 -7.25
C ARG A 47 -7.36 1.27 -6.34
N LEU A 48 -6.09 1.67 -6.37
CA LEU A 48 -5.60 2.85 -5.63
C LEU A 48 -6.26 4.14 -6.09
N GLY A 49 -6.53 4.28 -7.39
CA GLY A 49 -7.25 5.42 -7.96
C GLY A 49 -8.71 5.48 -7.53
N GLN A 50 -9.41 4.34 -7.54
CA GLN A 50 -10.79 4.25 -7.03
C GLN A 50 -10.89 4.63 -5.54
N ALA A 51 -9.87 4.29 -4.75
CA ALA A 51 -9.80 4.66 -3.34
C ALA A 51 -9.26 6.08 -3.09
N GLY A 52 -8.89 6.81 -4.15
CA GLY A 52 -8.42 8.19 -4.06
C GLY A 52 -7.05 8.35 -3.41
N PHE A 53 -6.18 7.33 -3.49
CA PHE A 53 -4.78 7.43 -3.06
C PHE A 53 -3.85 7.90 -4.18
N VAL A 54 -4.20 7.59 -5.43
CA VAL A 54 -3.40 7.90 -6.62
C VAL A 54 -4.27 8.63 -7.64
N GLU A 55 -3.72 9.66 -8.28
CA GLU A 55 -4.33 10.30 -9.43
C GLU A 55 -3.63 9.84 -10.70
N THR A 56 -4.41 9.54 -11.75
CA THR A 56 -3.89 9.16 -13.07
C THR A 56 -4.22 10.26 -14.08
N LEU A 57 -3.20 10.87 -14.66
CA LEU A 57 -3.35 11.78 -15.78
C LEU A 57 -3.18 11.02 -17.11
N ARG A 58 -4.14 11.20 -18.01
CA ARG A 58 -4.15 10.56 -19.34
C ARG A 58 -3.49 11.45 -20.40
N GLY A 59 -3.04 10.84 -21.49
CA GLY A 59 -2.50 11.53 -22.66
C GLY A 59 -0.97 11.49 -22.76
N ARG A 60 -0.43 12.16 -23.78
CA ARG A 60 1.02 12.27 -24.01
C ARG A 60 1.62 13.12 -22.88
N GLY A 61 2.55 12.55 -22.10
CA GLY A 61 3.07 13.17 -20.88
C GLY A 61 2.22 12.93 -19.62
N GLY A 62 1.21 12.07 -19.70
CA GLY A 62 0.45 11.60 -18.53
C GLY A 62 1.26 10.68 -17.63
N GLY A 63 0.66 10.28 -16.51
CA GLY A 63 1.31 9.43 -15.52
C GLY A 63 0.55 9.43 -14.20
N LEU A 64 1.24 9.03 -13.15
CA LEU A 64 0.71 8.79 -11.81
C LEU A 64 1.37 9.72 -10.82
N ARG A 65 0.60 10.18 -9.83
CA ARG A 65 1.08 10.87 -8.63
C ARG A 65 0.19 10.52 -7.44
N LEU A 66 0.66 10.83 -6.23
CA LEU A 66 -0.20 10.74 -5.05
C LEU A 66 -1.36 11.74 -5.18
N ALA A 67 -2.57 11.31 -4.82
CA ALA A 67 -3.76 12.17 -4.79
C ALA A 67 -3.90 12.93 -3.45
N ARG A 68 -3.11 12.56 -2.44
CA ARG A 68 -3.12 13.11 -1.07
C ARG A 68 -1.68 13.28 -0.60
N GLN A 69 -1.47 14.11 0.43
CA GLN A 69 -0.14 14.22 1.03
C GLN A 69 0.24 12.90 1.74
N PRO A 70 1.53 12.51 1.80
CA PRO A 70 1.96 11.27 2.45
C PRO A 70 1.48 11.11 3.90
N GLU A 71 1.29 12.21 4.63
CA GLU A 71 0.78 12.29 6.00
C GLU A 71 -0.69 11.85 6.11
N GLU A 72 -1.46 11.99 5.03
CA GLU A 72 -2.89 11.72 4.99
C GLU A 72 -3.20 10.28 4.54
N ILE A 73 -2.18 9.53 4.14
CA ILE A 73 -2.32 8.16 3.63
C ILE A 73 -1.94 7.19 4.75
N ARG A 74 -2.94 6.70 5.50
CA ARG A 74 -2.73 5.66 6.51
C ARG A 74 -2.50 4.29 5.87
N ILE A 75 -1.51 3.57 6.36
CA ILE A 75 -1.13 2.26 5.81
C ILE A 75 -2.23 1.21 6.04
N GLY A 76 -2.87 1.24 7.20
CA GLY A 76 -4.01 0.36 7.49
C GLY A 76 -5.17 0.54 6.51
N ASP A 77 -5.46 1.77 6.08
CA ASP A 77 -6.51 2.05 5.10
C ASP A 77 -6.17 1.49 3.72
N VAL A 78 -4.91 1.63 3.30
CA VAL A 78 -4.43 1.03 2.04
C VAL A 78 -4.61 -0.49 2.08
N VAL A 79 -4.15 -1.15 3.16
CA VAL A 79 -4.27 -2.61 3.31
C VAL A 79 -5.73 -3.07 3.31
N ARG A 80 -6.65 -2.39 3.98
CA ARG A 80 -8.09 -2.73 3.95
C ARG A 80 -8.72 -2.58 2.58
N VAL A 81 -8.25 -1.62 1.79
CA VAL A 81 -8.76 -1.39 0.43
C VAL A 81 -8.22 -2.43 -0.55
N THR A 82 -7.00 -2.89 -0.36
CA THR A 82 -6.27 -3.73 -1.32
C THR A 82 -6.37 -5.22 -1.00
N GLU A 83 -6.58 -5.60 0.25
CA GLU A 83 -6.93 -6.98 0.61
C GLU A 83 -8.40 -7.25 0.30
N GLU A 84 -8.66 -8.31 -0.45
CA GLU A 84 -10.03 -8.76 -0.76
C GLU A 84 -10.75 -9.29 0.49
N ASP A 85 -10.01 -9.93 1.40
CA ASP A 85 -10.48 -10.41 2.69
C ASP A 85 -9.33 -10.41 3.72
N LEU A 86 -9.60 -9.93 4.94
CA LEU A 86 -8.66 -9.96 6.06
C LEU A 86 -8.85 -11.19 6.96
N ALA A 87 -9.82 -12.06 6.65
CA ALA A 87 -10.05 -13.29 7.38
C ALA A 87 -8.81 -14.21 7.33
N LEU A 88 -8.18 -14.43 8.48
CA LEU A 88 -7.04 -15.34 8.60
C LEU A 88 -7.44 -16.81 8.44
N VAL A 89 -8.69 -17.12 8.75
CA VAL A 89 -9.26 -18.47 8.71
C VAL A 89 -10.71 -18.37 8.23
N THR A 90 -11.22 -19.43 7.60
CA THR A 90 -12.57 -19.43 7.01
C THR A 90 -13.68 -19.08 8.01
N CYS A 91 -13.50 -19.43 9.29
CA CYS A 91 -14.46 -19.07 10.34
C CYS A 91 -14.48 -17.58 10.73
N PHE A 92 -13.61 -16.73 10.15
CA PHE A 92 -13.60 -15.28 10.34
C PHE A 92 -14.35 -14.52 9.24
N ALA A 93 -14.74 -15.19 8.15
CA ALA A 93 -15.41 -14.53 7.05
C ALA A 93 -16.72 -13.85 7.54
N PRO A 94 -17.03 -12.62 7.08
CA PRO A 94 -18.27 -11.94 7.41
C PRO A 94 -19.48 -12.83 7.08
N GLY A 95 -20.32 -13.08 8.09
CA GLY A 95 -21.47 -13.98 7.96
C GLY A 95 -21.25 -15.37 8.53
N GLY A 96 -20.02 -15.73 8.92
CA GLY A 96 -19.72 -17.00 9.60
C GLY A 96 -20.17 -18.24 8.82
N THR A 97 -20.51 -18.09 7.54
CA THR A 97 -21.08 -19.16 6.75
C THR A 97 -19.99 -20.19 6.57
N PRO A 98 -20.16 -21.40 7.13
CA PRO A 98 -19.26 -22.49 6.82
C PRO A 98 -19.26 -22.67 5.31
N LEU A 99 -18.13 -23.13 4.75
CA LEU A 99 -18.13 -23.69 3.39
C LEU A 99 -19.35 -24.63 3.29
N PRO A 100 -20.11 -24.66 2.19
CA PRO A 100 -21.27 -25.54 2.08
C PRO A 100 -20.91 -26.97 2.52
N GLY A 101 -21.50 -27.42 3.64
CA GLY A 101 -21.24 -28.75 4.22
C GLY A 101 -20.12 -28.88 5.27
N VAL A 102 -19.43 -27.80 5.69
CA VAL A 102 -18.29 -27.89 6.62
C VAL A 102 -18.41 -26.90 7.77
N GLY A 103 -19.33 -27.17 8.72
CA GLY A 103 -19.28 -26.54 10.04
C GLY A 103 -18.02 -26.97 10.80
N CYS A 104 -17.38 -26.06 11.53
CA CYS A 104 -16.25 -26.42 12.38
C CYS A 104 -16.74 -27.27 13.56
N ALA A 105 -16.23 -28.49 13.72
CA ALA A 105 -16.65 -29.43 14.77
C ALA A 105 -16.48 -28.90 16.20
N ILE A 106 -15.63 -27.89 16.40
CA ILE A 106 -15.36 -27.25 17.69
C ILE A 106 -15.91 -25.81 17.78
N SER A 107 -16.78 -25.41 16.85
CA SER A 107 -17.41 -24.08 16.89
C SER A 107 -18.12 -23.84 18.23
N GLY A 108 -18.03 -22.62 18.76
CA GLY A 108 -18.56 -22.25 20.09
C GLY A 108 -17.66 -22.61 21.27
N ALA A 109 -16.74 -23.57 21.13
CA ALA A 109 -15.73 -23.92 22.13
C ALA A 109 -14.28 -23.57 21.70
N CYS A 110 -14.11 -23.11 20.46
CA CYS A 110 -12.81 -22.83 19.84
C CYS A 110 -12.20 -21.50 20.33
N ARG A 111 -11.24 -21.56 21.25
CA ARG A 111 -10.48 -20.37 21.71
C ARG A 111 -9.49 -19.83 20.67
N LEU A 112 -9.11 -20.64 19.68
CA LEU A 112 -8.22 -20.21 18.59
C LEU A 112 -8.84 -19.05 17.80
N GLN A 113 -10.16 -19.04 17.63
CA GLN A 113 -10.85 -17.96 16.93
C GLN A 113 -10.62 -16.61 17.62
N GLY A 114 -10.70 -16.56 18.95
CA GLY A 114 -10.40 -15.34 19.70
C GLY A 114 -8.94 -14.91 19.56
N ALA A 115 -8.00 -15.85 19.72
CA ALA A 115 -6.57 -15.56 19.65
C ALA A 115 -6.13 -15.04 18.27
N LEU A 116 -6.67 -15.60 17.18
CA LEU A 116 -6.37 -15.12 15.83
C LEU A 116 -7.02 -13.76 15.53
N ALA A 117 -8.19 -13.46 16.11
CA ALA A 117 -8.87 -12.17 15.95
C ALA A 117 -8.11 -11.07 16.67
N GLU A 118 -7.64 -11.37 17.89
CA GLU A 118 -6.75 -10.49 18.64
C GLU A 118 -5.44 -10.22 17.88
N ALA A 119 -4.80 -11.26 17.33
CA ALA A 119 -3.57 -11.11 16.55
C ALA A 119 -3.77 -10.26 15.28
N LEU A 120 -4.89 -10.46 14.55
CA LEU A 120 -5.24 -9.64 13.39
C LEU A 120 -5.51 -8.18 13.80
N GLY A 121 -6.24 -7.97 14.89
CA GLY A 121 -6.52 -6.65 15.44
C GLY A 121 -5.24 -5.91 15.82
N ALA A 122 -4.30 -6.58 16.49
CA ALA A 122 -3.00 -6.03 16.82
C ALA A 122 -2.16 -5.69 15.57
N PHE A 123 -2.16 -6.58 14.57
CA PHE A 123 -1.49 -6.33 13.29
C PHE A 123 -2.03 -5.08 12.60
N MET A 124 -3.36 -4.96 12.47
CA MET A 124 -3.99 -3.80 11.83
C MET A 124 -3.81 -2.53 12.65
N ALA A 125 -3.87 -2.58 13.99
CA ALA A 125 -3.64 -1.43 14.85
C ALA A 125 -2.25 -0.81 14.66
N VAL A 126 -1.22 -1.64 14.44
CA VAL A 126 0.13 -1.14 14.10
C VAL A 126 0.10 -0.39 12.77
N LEU A 127 -0.60 -0.91 11.75
CA LEU A 127 -0.69 -0.27 10.44
C LEU A 127 -1.56 1.00 10.45
N ASP A 128 -2.57 1.05 11.31
CA ASP A 128 -3.44 2.22 11.51
C ASP A 128 -2.69 3.41 12.13
N GLY A 129 -1.68 3.11 12.95
CA GLY A 129 -0.76 4.09 13.55
C GLY A 129 0.39 4.52 12.65
N ARG A 130 0.37 4.16 11.36
CA ARG A 130 1.41 4.53 10.38
C ARG A 130 0.82 5.20 9.16
N THR A 131 1.54 6.19 8.66
CA THR A 131 1.26 6.93 7.43
C THR A 131 2.31 6.61 6.37
N LEU A 132 2.06 6.99 5.12
CA LEU A 132 3.06 6.90 4.07
C LEU A 132 4.29 7.76 4.40
N ARG A 133 4.11 8.93 5.04
CA ARG A 133 5.24 9.76 5.52
C ARG A 133 6.17 8.97 6.44
N ASP A 134 5.63 8.18 7.37
CA ASP A 134 6.44 7.39 8.30
C ASP A 134 7.32 6.34 7.60
N LEU A 135 6.84 5.81 6.47
CA LEU A 135 7.60 4.85 5.66
C LEU A 135 8.69 5.51 4.80
N LEU A 136 8.47 6.76 4.38
CA LEU A 136 9.44 7.53 3.59
C LEU A 136 10.52 8.10 4.50
N GLY A 137 10.11 8.87 5.52
CA GLY A 137 10.88 9.32 6.67
C GLY A 137 12.37 9.63 6.43
N PRO A 138 13.23 9.34 7.43
CA PRO A 138 14.68 9.52 7.30
C PRO A 138 15.35 8.61 6.27
N THR A 139 14.67 7.55 5.80
CA THR A 139 15.23 6.54 4.91
C THR A 139 15.03 6.86 3.43
N ALA A 140 14.27 7.90 3.09
CA ALA A 140 13.99 8.30 1.71
C ALA A 140 15.24 8.40 0.83
N PRO A 141 16.38 9.00 1.25
CA PRO A 141 17.60 9.01 0.44
C PRO A 141 18.12 7.61 0.10
N ALA A 142 18.13 6.70 1.09
CA ALA A 142 18.57 5.32 0.88
C ALA A 142 17.59 4.52 0.00
N LEU A 143 16.29 4.84 0.05
CA LEU A 143 15.29 4.24 -0.84
C LEU A 143 15.48 4.71 -2.29
N ARG A 144 15.68 6.03 -2.51
CA ARG A 144 15.96 6.60 -3.84
C ARG A 144 17.19 5.97 -4.49
N GLN A 145 18.28 5.84 -3.72
CA GLN A 145 19.50 5.17 -4.18
C GLN A 145 19.22 3.72 -4.61
N ARG A 146 18.55 2.92 -3.76
CA ARG A 146 18.26 1.51 -4.08
C ARG A 146 17.32 1.32 -5.27
N LEU A 147 16.50 2.31 -5.58
CA LEU A 147 15.59 2.31 -6.71
C LEU A 147 16.20 2.94 -7.97
N GLY A 148 17.47 3.37 -7.92
CA GLY A 148 18.15 4.00 -9.06
C GLY A 148 17.51 5.33 -9.46
N MET A 149 17.06 6.12 -8.48
CA MET A 149 16.43 7.43 -8.68
C MET A 149 17.42 8.60 -8.56
N GLU A 150 18.73 8.33 -8.58
CA GLU A 150 19.78 9.33 -8.44
C GLU A 150 19.72 10.35 -9.60
N GLY A 151 19.63 11.64 -9.27
CA GLY A 151 19.54 12.74 -10.25
C GLY A 151 18.14 13.29 -10.55
N ASP A 152 17.08 12.84 -9.85
CA ASP A 152 15.83 13.61 -9.78
C ASP A 152 16.13 14.95 -9.05
N PRO A 153 15.57 16.10 -9.50
CA PRO A 153 15.98 17.46 -9.08
C PRO A 153 15.87 17.80 -7.58
N GLU A 154 15.34 16.89 -6.75
CA GLU A 154 15.31 17.02 -5.28
C GLU A 154 16.67 16.79 -4.59
N ASP A 155 17.68 16.24 -5.28
CA ASP A 155 19.05 16.13 -4.74
C ASP A 155 19.86 17.43 -4.83
N SER A 156 19.30 18.48 -5.46
CA SER A 156 19.88 19.82 -5.44
C SER A 156 19.69 20.48 -4.07
N PRO A 157 20.75 21.04 -3.45
CA PRO A 157 20.66 21.68 -2.12
C PRO A 157 19.65 22.83 -2.02
N GLU A 158 19.18 23.37 -3.14
CA GLU A 158 18.19 24.45 -3.24
C GLU A 158 16.76 24.00 -2.88
N ALA A 159 16.37 22.76 -3.17
CA ALA A 159 15.02 22.25 -2.89
C ALA A 159 14.75 22.00 -1.39
N ARG A 160 15.80 21.89 -0.57
CA ARG A 160 15.71 21.72 0.89
C ARG A 160 15.42 23.01 1.64
N ALA A 161 15.52 24.17 0.98
CA ALA A 161 15.37 25.48 1.61
C ALA A 161 13.92 25.99 1.66
N GLU A 162 12.96 25.30 1.02
CA GLU A 162 11.59 25.80 0.84
C GLU A 162 10.50 25.08 1.67
N VAL A 163 10.86 24.23 2.64
CA VAL A 163 9.85 23.67 3.57
C VAL A 163 9.59 24.68 4.70
N PRO A 164 8.43 25.37 4.76
CA PRO A 164 8.10 26.22 5.90
C PRO A 164 7.73 25.33 7.09
N ALA A 165 8.12 25.78 8.29
CA ALA A 165 7.82 25.14 9.57
C ALA A 165 6.32 25.10 9.89
#